data_AF-A0A7Y7N7P4-F1
#
_entry.id   AF-A0A7Y7N7P4-F1
#
_cell.length_a   1.000
_cell.length_b   1.000
_cell.length_c   1.000
_cell.angle_alpha   90.00
_cell.angle_beta   90.00
_cell.angle_gamma   90.00
#
_symmetry.space_group_name_H-M   'P 1'
#
loop_
_entity.id
_entity.type
_entity.pdbx_description
1 polymer ?
#
loop_
_entity_poly.entity_id
_entity_poly.type
_entity_poly.pdbx_seq_one_letter_code
_entity_poly.pdbx_strand_id
1 'polypeptide(L)'
;MIATKLLSCFACLFIIAATLVIPPTMVTAATYTYDALNRIKTVSYETGGSISYTYDAAGNTIGMSVLPDATAPTITGRTPASNASGVTVSTAITITLSEPVSDASALSAITLTGPGGSTAGQVTRGPLSVTFTPSSPLATGTVYTVSVAGLKDLSGNTMAGPVSWTFATAPQPTSTVTVRYSGDGAGNIHSVPGGISCTEEPCSVLFTTGAGLTLHADPSSGSLFDGWFNGGCSGTGDCALTPGGNTEVTSRFILIQPARISATPPTYFDSLNSACNAITSGNVTVEAMATTFTENLSLNQGSNVLIRGGFDAGYGSVVGSTVVQGVFSIQSGAATVDRLVLR
;
A
#
# COMPACT_ATOMS: atom_id res chain seq x y z
N MET A 1 -33.13 -62.09 -15.89
CA MET A 1 -32.05 -63.07 -16.08
C MET A 1 -31.09 -62.91 -14.91
N ILE A 2 -30.95 -63.98 -14.10
CA ILE A 2 -29.99 -64.22 -12.99
C ILE A 2 -30.17 -63.28 -11.77
N ALA A 3 -30.98 -63.59 -10.73
CA ALA A 3 -30.99 -64.70 -9.77
C ALA A 3 -29.87 -64.63 -8.69
N THR A 4 -30.22 -63.96 -7.58
CA THR A 4 -29.98 -64.27 -6.16
C THR A 4 -29.05 -65.45 -5.81
N LYS A 5 -28.02 -65.20 -4.99
CA LYS A 5 -27.53 -66.18 -3.99
C LYS A 5 -26.89 -65.46 -2.79
N LEU A 6 -27.74 -65.26 -1.78
CA LEU A 6 -27.40 -64.98 -0.40
C LEU A 6 -27.32 -66.34 0.33
N LEU A 7 -26.44 -66.43 1.34
CA LEU A 7 -26.45 -67.37 2.48
C LEU A 7 -26.33 -68.88 2.21
N SER A 8 -25.21 -69.48 2.65
CA SER A 8 -25.17 -70.63 3.57
C SER A 8 -23.75 -71.18 3.74
N CYS A 9 -23.12 -70.97 4.91
CA CYS A 9 -22.54 -72.06 5.71
C CYS A 9 -22.09 -71.51 7.07
N PHE A 10 -22.96 -71.63 8.07
CA PHE A 10 -22.62 -71.48 9.48
C PHE A 10 -22.51 -72.90 10.07
N ALA A 11 -21.32 -73.32 10.49
CA ALA A 11 -21.09 -74.26 11.59
C ALA A 11 -19.58 -74.57 11.75
N CYS A 12 -18.89 -73.84 12.65
CA CYS A 12 -18.20 -74.44 13.79
C CYS A 12 -17.54 -73.37 14.67
N LEU A 13 -18.22 -73.13 15.79
CA LEU A 13 -17.77 -72.66 17.11
C LEU A 13 -16.25 -72.59 17.36
N PHE A 14 -15.71 -71.39 17.58
CA PHE A 14 -14.80 -71.10 18.70
C PHE A 14 -14.88 -69.61 19.08
N ILE A 15 -15.10 -69.38 20.37
CA ILE A 15 -15.32 -68.09 21.03
C ILE A 15 -13.98 -67.39 21.23
N ILE A 16 -13.80 -66.17 20.71
CA ILE A 16 -13.06 -65.09 21.39
C ILE A 16 -13.76 -63.76 21.10
N ALA A 17 -14.24 -63.11 22.16
CA ALA A 17 -14.78 -61.77 22.14
C ALA A 17 -13.67 -60.74 21.92
N ALA A 18 -13.79 -59.95 20.86
CA ALA A 18 -13.22 -58.61 20.77
C ALA A 18 -14.06 -57.81 19.78
N THR A 19 -15.00 -57.02 20.29
CA THR A 19 -15.67 -55.98 19.52
C THR A 19 -14.67 -54.89 19.18
N LEU A 20 -13.99 -55.04 18.03
CA LEU A 20 -13.29 -53.94 17.39
C LEU A 20 -14.21 -53.38 16.30
N VAL A 21 -15.08 -52.45 16.70
CA VAL A 21 -15.80 -51.61 15.74
C VAL A 21 -14.81 -50.57 15.25
N ILE A 22 -14.04 -50.90 14.22
CA ILE A 22 -13.34 -49.89 13.42
C ILE A 22 -14.43 -49.26 12.53
N PRO A 23 -14.77 -47.97 12.66
CA PRO A 23 -15.64 -47.33 11.69
C PRO A 23 -14.97 -47.42 10.31
N PRO A 24 -15.70 -47.74 9.22
CA PRO A 24 -15.12 -47.78 7.89
C PRO A 24 -14.90 -46.34 7.40
N THR A 25 -13.81 -45.70 7.82
CA THR A 25 -13.23 -44.59 7.05
C THR A 25 -12.52 -45.21 5.86
N MET A 26 -13.04 -44.88 4.67
CA MET A 26 -12.67 -45.45 3.37
C MET A 26 -11.15 -45.49 3.16
N VAL A 27 -10.56 -46.69 3.27
CA VAL A 27 -9.26 -46.96 2.66
C VAL A 27 -9.54 -47.17 1.18
N THR A 28 -9.30 -46.15 0.37
CA THR A 28 -9.67 -46.16 -1.06
C THR A 28 -8.66 -46.91 -1.94
N ALA A 29 -7.46 -47.18 -1.43
CA ALA A 29 -6.46 -47.95 -2.17
C ALA A 29 -5.67 -48.89 -1.25
N ALA A 30 -5.62 -50.15 -1.68
CA ALA A 30 -4.75 -51.17 -1.12
C ALA A 30 -4.05 -51.86 -2.28
N THR A 31 -2.76 -52.13 -2.11
CA THR A 31 -1.99 -52.95 -3.04
C THR A 31 -1.97 -54.39 -2.55
N TYR A 32 -2.18 -55.32 -3.47
CA TYR A 32 -2.24 -56.75 -3.18
C TYR A 32 -1.06 -57.45 -3.83
N THR A 33 -0.36 -58.28 -3.07
CA THR A 33 0.58 -59.25 -3.62
C THR A 33 0.02 -60.65 -3.49
N TYR A 34 0.43 -61.53 -4.40
CA TYR A 34 -0.03 -62.91 -4.44
C TYR A 34 1.17 -63.86 -4.34
N ASP A 35 0.93 -65.05 -3.80
CA ASP A 35 1.90 -66.15 -3.87
C ASP A 35 1.89 -66.84 -5.24
N ALA A 36 2.73 -67.86 -5.43
CA ALA A 36 2.85 -68.61 -6.69
C ALA A 36 1.56 -69.37 -7.09
N LEU A 37 0.61 -69.53 -6.17
CA LEU A 37 -0.70 -70.16 -6.42
C LEU A 37 -1.81 -69.11 -6.58
N ASN A 38 -1.44 -67.83 -6.79
CA ASN A 38 -2.36 -66.71 -6.95
C ASN A 38 -3.28 -66.45 -5.74
N ARG A 39 -2.80 -66.76 -4.53
CA ARG A 39 -3.50 -66.46 -3.26
C ARG A 39 -2.93 -65.19 -2.63
N ILE A 40 -3.76 -64.38 -1.97
CA ILE A 40 -3.34 -63.10 -1.39
C ILE A 40 -2.25 -63.35 -0.33
N LYS A 41 -1.06 -62.80 -0.54
CA LYS A 41 0.09 -62.92 0.35
C LYS A 41 0.21 -61.70 1.27
N THR A 42 0.05 -60.50 0.73
CA THR A 42 0.12 -59.25 1.50
C THR A 42 -0.90 -58.25 0.96
N VAL A 43 -1.55 -57.53 1.87
CA VAL A 43 -2.35 -56.34 1.60
C VAL A 43 -1.61 -55.17 2.24
N SER A 44 -1.19 -54.18 1.44
CA SER A 44 -0.54 -52.96 1.92
C SER A 44 -1.45 -51.77 1.67
N TYR A 45 -1.64 -50.96 2.71
CA TYR A 45 -2.52 -49.80 2.68
C TYR A 45 -1.74 -48.52 2.39
N GLU A 46 -2.39 -47.50 1.83
CA GLU A 46 -1.80 -46.17 1.67
C GLU A 46 -1.42 -45.50 2.99
N THR A 47 -1.97 -46.00 4.11
CA THR A 47 -1.62 -45.59 5.47
C THR A 47 -0.35 -46.27 6.00
N GLY A 48 0.48 -46.88 5.14
CA GLY A 48 1.73 -47.58 5.51
C GLY A 48 1.56 -48.97 6.13
N GLY A 49 0.41 -49.26 6.76
CA GLY A 49 0.14 -50.53 7.41
C GLY A 49 0.01 -51.70 6.43
N SER A 50 0.28 -52.92 6.90
CA SER A 50 0.12 -54.13 6.07
C SER A 50 -0.42 -55.33 6.83
N ILE A 51 -1.12 -56.20 6.10
CA ILE A 51 -1.55 -57.52 6.57
C ILE A 51 -0.89 -58.57 5.70
N SER A 52 -0.24 -59.56 6.31
CA SER A 52 0.32 -60.71 5.60
C SER A 52 -0.37 -62.01 6.00
N TYR A 53 -0.55 -62.90 5.02
CA TYR A 53 -1.19 -64.21 5.18
C TYR A 53 -0.21 -65.33 4.83
N THR A 54 -0.29 -66.43 5.59
CA THR A 54 0.38 -67.68 5.26
C THR A 54 -0.64 -68.80 5.14
N TYR A 55 -0.36 -69.76 4.26
CA TYR A 55 -1.26 -70.86 3.94
C TYR A 55 -0.55 -72.20 4.07
N ASP A 56 -1.30 -73.25 4.41
CA ASP A 56 -0.84 -74.63 4.28
C ASP A 56 -0.85 -75.11 2.82
N ALA A 57 -0.46 -76.38 2.63
CA ALA A 57 -0.47 -77.05 1.33
C ALA A 57 -1.89 -77.32 0.78
N ALA A 58 -2.92 -77.32 1.64
CA ALA A 58 -4.31 -77.53 1.26
C ALA A 58 -5.05 -76.23 0.89
N GLY A 59 -4.44 -75.07 1.14
CA GLY A 59 -5.05 -73.77 0.83
C GLY A 59 -5.64 -73.03 2.03
N ASN A 60 -5.56 -73.59 3.23
CA ASN A 60 -6.14 -72.97 4.42
C ASN A 60 -5.18 -71.90 4.97
N THR A 61 -5.72 -70.79 5.45
CA THR A 61 -4.95 -69.76 6.15
C THR A 61 -4.48 -70.28 7.51
N ILE A 62 -3.16 -70.32 7.71
CA ILE A 62 -2.55 -70.81 8.96
C ILE A 62 -1.85 -69.69 9.75
N GLY A 63 -1.76 -68.50 9.18
CA GLY A 63 -1.21 -67.33 9.87
C GLY A 63 -1.70 -66.03 9.26
N MET A 64 -1.94 -65.07 10.13
CA MET A 64 -2.24 -63.68 9.80
C MET A 64 -1.35 -62.80 10.67
N SER A 65 -0.60 -61.89 10.05
CA SER A 65 0.24 -60.92 10.74
C SER A 65 -0.18 -59.51 10.32
N VAL A 66 -0.37 -58.63 11.30
CA VAL A 66 -0.70 -57.22 11.08
C VAL A 66 0.49 -56.39 11.54
N LEU A 67 1.05 -55.60 10.62
CA LEU A 67 2.07 -54.61 10.93
C LEU A 67 1.42 -53.22 10.86
N PRO A 68 1.18 -52.56 12.01
CA PRO A 68 0.68 -51.19 12.01
C PRO A 68 1.75 -50.27 11.44
N ASP A 69 1.32 -49.17 10.85
CA ASP A 69 2.24 -48.11 10.49
C ASP A 69 2.73 -47.39 11.75
N ALA A 70 4.05 -47.22 11.82
CA ALA A 70 4.75 -46.55 12.91
C ALA A 70 5.53 -45.31 12.43
N THR A 71 5.42 -44.96 11.15
CA THR A 71 6.05 -43.78 10.57
C THR A 71 5.20 -42.57 10.88
N ALA A 72 5.80 -41.49 11.38
CA ALA A 72 5.09 -40.25 11.63
C ALA A 72 5.19 -39.30 10.44
N PRO A 73 4.17 -38.45 10.22
CA PRO A 73 4.18 -37.50 9.13
C PRO A 73 5.28 -36.46 9.32
N THR A 74 5.96 -36.13 8.23
CA THR A 74 7.02 -35.10 8.17
C THR A 74 6.66 -34.03 7.14
N ILE A 75 7.19 -32.81 7.31
CA ILE A 75 7.02 -31.73 6.34
C ILE A 75 8.05 -31.89 5.22
N THR A 76 7.59 -32.16 4.00
CA THR A 76 8.41 -32.29 2.79
C THR A 76 8.45 -31.01 1.95
N GLY A 77 7.49 -30.11 2.14
CA GLY A 77 7.43 -28.83 1.45
C GLY A 77 6.64 -27.77 2.23
N ARG A 78 6.93 -26.49 1.98
CA ARG A 78 6.22 -25.37 2.62
C ARG A 78 6.17 -24.15 1.73
N THR A 79 5.03 -23.49 1.74
CA THR A 79 4.78 -22.19 1.12
C THR A 79 4.04 -21.31 2.12
N PRO A 80 4.48 -20.08 2.40
CA PRO A 80 5.74 -19.48 1.98
C PRO A 80 6.97 -20.24 2.49
N ALA A 81 8.08 -20.15 1.76
CA ALA A 81 9.35 -20.75 2.17
C ALA A 81 9.89 -20.09 3.46
N SER A 82 10.77 -20.79 4.17
CA SER A 82 11.43 -20.23 5.36
C SER A 82 12.21 -18.96 5.00
N ASN A 83 11.98 -17.89 5.76
CA ASN A 83 12.56 -16.56 5.57
C ASN A 83 12.23 -15.91 4.21
N ALA A 84 11.17 -16.36 3.53
CA ALA A 84 10.70 -15.70 2.31
C ALA A 84 10.32 -14.24 2.62
N SER A 85 10.64 -13.33 1.70
CA SER A 85 10.25 -11.92 1.74
C SER A 85 9.39 -11.58 0.53
N GLY A 86 8.69 -10.44 0.56
CA GLY A 86 7.87 -10.02 -0.57
C GLY A 86 6.63 -10.89 -0.79
N VAL A 87 6.22 -11.69 0.20
CA VAL A 87 5.06 -12.57 0.10
C VAL A 87 3.80 -11.72 -0.04
N THR A 88 2.91 -12.08 -0.97
CA THR A 88 1.66 -11.34 -1.15
C THR A 88 0.76 -11.54 0.06
N VAL A 89 0.04 -10.48 0.46
CA VAL A 89 -0.80 -10.48 1.67
C VAL A 89 -1.96 -11.48 1.63
N SER A 90 -2.29 -12.03 0.46
CA SER A 90 -3.33 -13.04 0.27
C SER A 90 -2.76 -14.46 0.12
N THR A 91 -1.46 -14.66 0.30
CA THR A 91 -0.83 -15.99 0.16
C THR A 91 -1.37 -16.93 1.24
N ALA A 92 -1.98 -18.04 0.81
CA ALA A 92 -2.29 -19.15 1.70
C ALA A 92 -1.02 -19.89 2.10
N ILE A 93 -1.00 -20.41 3.32
CA ILE A 93 0.12 -21.19 3.85
C ILE A 93 -0.15 -22.66 3.58
N THR A 94 0.67 -23.29 2.74
CA THR A 94 0.53 -24.70 2.38
C THR A 94 1.73 -25.49 2.87
N ILE A 95 1.45 -26.57 3.58
CA ILE A 95 2.43 -27.57 4.04
C ILE A 95 2.21 -28.83 3.23
N THR A 96 3.27 -29.34 2.61
CA THR A 96 3.29 -30.66 1.96
C THR A 96 3.89 -31.66 2.93
N LEU A 97 3.28 -32.82 3.03
CA LEU A 97 3.59 -33.86 4.00
C LEU A 97 4.13 -35.12 3.32
N SER A 98 4.85 -35.96 4.06
CA SER A 98 5.32 -37.27 3.58
C SER A 98 4.20 -38.29 3.43
N GLU A 99 3.07 -38.09 4.09
CA GLU A 99 1.94 -39.01 4.14
C GLU A 99 0.62 -38.28 4.51
N PRO A 100 -0.55 -38.92 4.31
CA PRO A 100 -1.85 -38.33 4.65
C PRO A 100 -2.06 -38.20 6.16
N VAL A 101 -2.70 -37.11 6.59
CA VAL A 101 -3.06 -36.84 8.00
C VAL A 101 -4.56 -36.95 8.26
N SER A 102 -4.94 -37.21 9.51
CA SER A 102 -6.33 -37.23 9.94
C SER A 102 -6.95 -35.82 9.87
N ASP A 103 -8.24 -35.72 9.52
CA ASP A 103 -8.93 -34.43 9.44
C ASP A 103 -8.95 -33.72 10.81
N ALA A 104 -9.17 -34.47 11.89
CA ALA A 104 -9.23 -33.92 13.25
C ALA A 104 -7.91 -33.27 13.68
N SER A 105 -6.76 -33.90 13.41
CA SER A 105 -5.45 -33.34 13.74
C SER A 105 -5.08 -32.17 12.83
N ALA A 106 -5.47 -32.23 11.55
CA ALA A 106 -5.16 -31.18 10.58
C ALA A 106 -5.78 -29.82 10.96
N LEU A 107 -7.05 -29.81 11.40
CA LEU A 107 -7.80 -28.57 11.65
C LEU A 107 -7.23 -27.70 12.79
N SER A 108 -6.47 -28.27 13.71
CA SER A 108 -5.87 -27.55 14.85
C SER A 108 -4.34 -27.45 14.78
N ALA A 109 -3.72 -28.00 13.73
CA ALA A 109 -2.27 -28.17 13.72
C ALA A 109 -1.48 -26.93 13.34
N ILE A 110 -2.09 -25.97 12.66
CA ILE A 110 -1.40 -24.80 12.13
C ILE A 110 -1.83 -23.56 12.89
N THR A 111 -0.84 -22.80 13.37
CA THR A 111 -1.05 -21.44 13.84
C THR A 111 -0.22 -20.47 13.02
N LEU A 112 -0.81 -19.32 12.73
CA LEU A 112 -0.13 -18.17 12.14
C LEU A 112 -0.12 -17.05 13.17
N THR A 113 1.05 -16.49 13.45
CA THR A 113 1.20 -15.42 14.45
C THR A 113 1.93 -14.23 13.83
N GLY A 114 1.35 -13.05 13.90
CA GLY A 114 1.98 -11.78 13.56
C GLY A 114 2.30 -10.95 14.81
N PRO A 115 2.73 -9.68 14.64
CA PRO A 115 3.04 -8.80 15.78
C PRO A 115 1.86 -8.53 16.71
N GLY A 116 0.63 -8.58 16.18
CA GLY A 116 -0.61 -8.42 16.95
C GLY A 116 -1.13 -9.71 17.60
N GLY A 117 -0.37 -10.81 17.55
CA GLY A 117 -0.79 -12.12 18.05
C GLY A 117 -1.28 -13.06 16.94
N SER A 118 -2.16 -14.00 17.29
CA SER A 118 -2.62 -15.04 16.37
C SER A 118 -3.52 -14.45 15.26
N THR A 119 -3.25 -14.86 14.02
CA THR A 119 -4.03 -14.51 12.83
C THR A 119 -5.14 -15.52 12.63
N ALA A 120 -6.37 -15.06 12.42
CA ALA A 120 -7.50 -15.92 12.10
C ALA A 120 -7.41 -16.47 10.66
N GLY A 121 -7.87 -17.70 10.47
CA GLY A 121 -7.91 -18.35 9.18
C GLY A 121 -8.63 -19.69 9.24
N GLN A 122 -8.76 -20.32 8.09
CA GLN A 122 -9.38 -21.63 7.93
C GLN A 122 -8.33 -22.64 7.49
N VAL A 123 -8.37 -23.83 8.08
CA VAL A 123 -7.50 -24.93 7.68
C VAL A 123 -8.28 -25.91 6.82
N THR A 124 -7.72 -26.25 5.66
CA THR A 124 -8.22 -27.32 4.79
C THR A 124 -7.13 -28.37 4.61
N ARG A 125 -7.57 -29.60 4.35
CA ARG A 125 -6.70 -30.76 4.17
C ARG A 125 -6.85 -31.29 2.74
N GLY A 126 -5.72 -31.51 2.07
CA GLY A 126 -5.62 -32.28 0.83
C GLY A 126 -5.03 -33.68 1.08
N PRO A 127 -4.73 -34.46 0.02
CA PRO A 127 -4.20 -35.82 0.13
C PRO A 127 -2.88 -35.89 0.92
N LEU A 128 -1.93 -35.01 0.60
CA LEU A 128 -0.61 -34.89 1.23
C LEU A 128 -0.32 -33.44 1.63
N SER A 129 -1.36 -32.65 1.90
CA SER A 129 -1.19 -31.25 2.22
C SER A 129 -2.17 -30.76 3.28
N VAL A 130 -1.74 -29.73 4.01
CA VAL A 130 -2.59 -28.94 4.88
C VAL A 130 -2.39 -27.47 4.52
N THR A 131 -3.49 -26.76 4.29
CA THR A 131 -3.47 -25.36 3.86
C THR A 131 -4.20 -24.52 4.89
N PHE A 132 -3.51 -23.51 5.44
CA PHE A 132 -4.11 -22.44 6.23
C PHE A 132 -4.36 -21.23 5.32
N THR A 133 -5.62 -20.83 5.19
CA THR A 133 -6.04 -19.64 4.45
C THR A 133 -6.41 -18.53 5.43
N PRO A 134 -5.65 -17.43 5.51
CA PRO A 134 -6.02 -16.28 6.35
C PRO A 134 -7.44 -15.79 6.03
N SER A 135 -8.22 -15.45 7.06
CA SER A 135 -9.61 -14.97 6.86
C SER A 135 -9.69 -13.53 6.37
N SER A 136 -8.56 -12.81 6.38
CA SER A 136 -8.41 -11.46 5.85
C SER A 136 -6.99 -11.29 5.31
N PRO A 137 -6.75 -10.35 4.38
CA PRO A 137 -5.40 -10.06 3.92
C PRO A 137 -4.46 -9.78 5.09
N LEU A 138 -3.26 -10.33 5.03
CA LEU A 138 -2.20 -10.06 5.99
C LEU A 138 -1.77 -8.59 5.93
N ALA A 139 -1.17 -8.07 7.00
CA ALA A 139 -0.59 -6.73 6.98
C ALA A 139 0.63 -6.70 6.05
N THR A 140 0.84 -5.59 5.35
CA THR A 140 2.02 -5.36 4.51
C THR A 140 3.28 -5.14 5.35
N GLY A 141 4.46 -5.43 4.79
CA GLY A 141 5.76 -5.23 5.46
C GLY A 141 5.92 -5.94 6.80
N THR A 142 5.17 -7.03 7.03
CA THR A 142 5.03 -7.66 8.34
C THR A 142 5.63 -9.05 8.35
N VAL A 143 6.36 -9.38 9.42
CA VAL A 143 6.88 -10.73 9.67
C VAL A 143 5.81 -11.57 10.35
N TYR A 144 5.53 -12.73 9.80
CA TYR A 144 4.65 -13.75 10.35
C TYR A 144 5.42 -15.02 10.68
N THR A 145 5.04 -15.67 11.77
CA THR A 145 5.54 -16.99 12.19
C THR A 145 4.47 -18.03 11.97
N VAL A 146 4.80 -19.07 11.21
CA VAL A 146 4.00 -20.29 11.12
C VAL A 146 4.51 -21.27 12.16
N SER A 147 3.61 -21.91 12.90
CA SER A 147 3.93 -23.06 13.76
C SER A 147 2.99 -24.21 13.44
N VAL A 148 3.57 -25.38 13.18
CA VAL A 148 2.86 -26.62 12.87
C VAL A 148 3.15 -27.63 13.97
N ALA A 149 2.12 -28.11 14.66
CA ALA A 149 2.27 -29.06 15.75
C ALA A 149 1.09 -30.03 15.81
N GLY A 150 1.32 -31.23 16.35
CA GLY A 150 0.23 -32.17 16.67
C GLY A 150 -0.46 -32.82 15.47
N LEU A 151 0.07 -32.69 14.26
CA LEU A 151 -0.39 -33.47 13.10
C LEU A 151 -0.26 -34.96 13.41
N LYS A 152 -1.30 -35.71 13.06
CA LYS A 152 -1.34 -37.16 13.18
C LYS A 152 -1.71 -37.78 11.85
N ASP A 153 -1.01 -38.84 11.44
CA ASP A 153 -1.43 -39.65 10.30
C ASP A 153 -2.75 -40.39 10.56
N LEU A 154 -3.17 -41.21 9.60
CA LEU A 154 -4.39 -42.01 9.69
C LEU A 154 -4.26 -43.23 10.63
N SER A 155 -3.05 -43.61 11.00
CA SER A 155 -2.71 -44.71 11.92
C SER A 155 -2.51 -44.21 13.38
N GLY A 156 -2.46 -42.89 13.59
CA GLY A 156 -2.34 -42.23 14.87
C GLY A 156 -0.92 -41.77 15.25
N ASN A 157 0.10 -41.96 14.41
CA ASN A 157 1.45 -41.49 14.75
C ASN A 157 1.51 -39.96 14.65
N THR A 158 2.16 -39.34 15.64
CA THR A 158 2.18 -37.87 15.77
C THR A 158 3.48 -37.31 15.20
N MET A 159 3.39 -36.26 14.39
CA MET A 159 4.52 -35.49 13.89
C MET A 159 5.46 -35.09 15.05
N ALA A 160 6.76 -35.22 14.81
CA ALA A 160 7.77 -34.87 15.80
C ALA A 160 7.86 -33.35 16.02
N GLY A 161 7.50 -32.91 17.22
CA GLY A 161 7.66 -31.54 17.70
C GLY A 161 6.85 -30.48 16.94
N PRO A 162 6.86 -29.22 17.41
CA PRO A 162 6.43 -28.12 16.60
C PRO A 162 7.52 -27.80 15.55
N VAL A 163 7.12 -27.67 14.29
CA VAL A 163 7.98 -27.09 13.25
C VAL A 163 7.55 -25.65 13.03
N SER A 164 8.46 -24.71 13.22
CA SER A 164 8.20 -23.28 13.05
C SER A 164 9.12 -22.63 12.02
N TRP A 165 8.60 -21.66 11.28
CA TRP A 165 9.39 -20.80 10.41
C TRP A 165 8.72 -19.44 10.24
N THR A 166 9.47 -18.48 9.72
CA THR A 166 8.99 -17.12 9.46
C THR A 166 8.93 -16.81 7.98
N PHE A 167 8.07 -15.87 7.59
CA PHE A 167 8.09 -15.18 6.31
C PHE A 167 7.68 -13.71 6.49
N ALA A 168 8.00 -12.86 5.52
CA ALA A 168 7.64 -11.45 5.52
C ALA A 168 6.78 -11.11 4.30
N THR A 169 5.69 -10.38 4.53
CA THR A 169 4.86 -9.85 3.45
C THR A 169 5.57 -8.69 2.74
N ALA A 170 5.18 -8.45 1.48
CA ALA A 170 5.69 -7.31 0.72
C ALA A 170 5.38 -5.98 1.45
N PRO A 171 6.31 -5.01 1.45
CA PRO A 171 6.03 -3.67 1.98
C PRO A 171 4.90 -3.01 1.18
N GLN A 172 4.24 -2.04 1.81
CA GLN A 172 3.26 -1.21 1.13
C GLN A 172 3.95 -0.49 -0.06
N PRO A 173 3.39 -0.54 -1.28
CA PRO A 173 3.95 0.22 -2.39
C PRO A 173 3.87 1.72 -2.10
N THR A 174 4.93 2.44 -2.44
CA THR A 174 5.03 3.89 -2.29
C THR A 174 5.28 4.57 -3.63
N SER A 175 4.80 5.81 -3.77
CA SER A 175 5.02 6.66 -4.92
C SER A 175 5.48 8.04 -4.47
N THR A 176 6.41 8.63 -5.22
CA THR A 176 6.92 9.97 -4.93
C THR A 176 5.99 11.03 -5.53
N VAL A 177 5.61 12.01 -4.73
CA VAL A 177 5.01 13.26 -5.24
C VAL A 177 6.07 14.35 -5.13
N THR A 178 6.40 14.94 -6.27
CA THR A 178 7.34 16.05 -6.39
C THR A 178 6.56 17.31 -6.72
N VAL A 179 6.76 18.38 -5.94
CA VAL A 179 6.22 19.71 -6.24
C VAL A 179 7.36 20.62 -6.69
N ARG A 180 7.18 21.27 -7.83
CA ARG A 180 8.08 22.28 -8.39
C ARG A 180 7.45 23.66 -8.32
N TYR A 181 8.25 24.67 -7.99
CA TYR A 181 7.79 26.04 -8.02
C TYR A 181 8.08 26.66 -9.39
N SER A 182 7.31 27.69 -9.73
CA SER A 182 7.48 28.47 -10.94
C SER A 182 6.90 29.88 -10.74
N GLY A 183 7.33 30.80 -11.60
CA GLY A 183 6.98 32.22 -11.49
C GLY A 183 7.95 33.00 -10.61
N ASP A 184 7.65 34.27 -10.39
CA ASP A 184 8.46 35.23 -9.64
C ASP A 184 7.90 35.51 -8.23
N GLY A 185 6.69 35.04 -7.93
CA GLY A 185 6.06 35.16 -6.62
C GLY A 185 6.57 34.13 -5.62
N ALA A 186 6.20 34.32 -4.37
CA ALA A 186 6.52 33.42 -3.26
C ALA A 186 5.26 32.84 -2.62
N GLY A 187 5.41 31.66 -2.02
CA GLY A 187 4.34 31.00 -1.28
C GLY A 187 4.80 29.67 -0.70
N ASN A 188 3.92 29.02 0.04
CA ASN A 188 4.13 27.70 0.60
C ASN A 188 3.13 26.71 -0.01
N ILE A 189 3.58 25.49 -0.28
CA ILE A 189 2.73 24.36 -0.65
C ILE A 189 2.75 23.35 0.49
N HIS A 190 1.55 22.92 0.90
CA HIS A 190 1.37 21.88 1.90
C HIS A 190 0.32 20.85 1.47
N SER A 191 0.30 19.67 2.13
CA SER A 191 -0.67 18.62 1.82
C SER A 191 -1.57 18.21 3.00
N VAL A 192 -2.76 17.69 2.70
CA VAL A 192 -3.63 16.97 3.63
C VAL A 192 -4.02 15.61 3.03
N PRO A 193 -3.76 14.46 3.68
CA PRO A 193 -3.00 14.30 4.92
C PRO A 193 -1.59 14.91 4.84
N GLY A 194 -1.08 15.34 6.00
CA GLY A 194 0.23 15.98 6.10
C GLY A 194 1.35 15.11 5.53
N GLY A 195 2.36 15.75 4.94
CA GLY A 195 3.52 15.07 4.38
C GLY A 195 4.37 16.02 3.56
N ILE A 196 3.74 16.82 2.69
CA ILE A 196 4.40 17.91 1.98
C ILE A 196 4.33 19.19 2.81
N SER A 197 5.49 19.79 3.03
CA SER A 197 5.68 21.17 3.51
C SER A 197 6.96 21.66 2.87
N CYS A 198 6.83 22.36 1.76
CA CYS A 198 7.97 22.68 0.89
C CYS A 198 8.82 23.80 1.49
N THR A 199 9.90 23.43 2.16
CA THR A 199 10.92 24.37 2.66
C THR A 199 12.17 24.45 1.75
N GLU A 200 12.30 23.52 0.81
CA GLU A 200 13.39 23.42 -0.16
C GLU A 200 12.82 23.04 -1.55
N GLU A 201 13.47 23.48 -2.64
CA GLU A 201 13.00 23.26 -4.01
C GLU A 201 13.93 22.32 -4.82
N PRO A 202 13.38 21.28 -5.50
CA PRO A 202 12.00 20.80 -5.42
C PRO A 202 11.76 20.00 -4.13
N CYS A 203 10.56 20.09 -3.57
CA CYS A 203 10.14 19.27 -2.44
C CYS A 203 9.55 17.95 -2.96
N SER A 204 10.04 16.83 -2.42
CA SER A 204 9.59 15.48 -2.80
C SER A 204 9.32 14.63 -1.57
N VAL A 205 8.16 13.96 -1.56
CA VAL A 205 7.71 13.13 -0.42
C VAL A 205 7.14 11.82 -0.93
N LEU A 206 7.39 10.74 -0.19
CA LEU A 206 6.82 9.41 -0.46
C LEU A 206 5.42 9.29 0.15
N PHE A 207 4.47 8.85 -0.65
CA PHE A 207 3.12 8.51 -0.22
C PHE A 207 2.83 7.03 -0.52
N THR A 208 1.90 6.44 0.22
CA THR A 208 1.36 5.12 -0.16
C THR A 208 0.69 5.22 -1.52
N THR A 209 1.04 4.33 -2.44
CA THR A 209 0.44 4.29 -3.78
C THR A 209 -1.06 4.11 -3.68
N GLY A 210 -1.82 4.97 -4.38
CA GLY A 210 -3.27 4.99 -4.37
C GLY A 210 -3.91 5.65 -3.15
N ALA A 211 -3.14 6.16 -2.20
CA ALA A 211 -3.69 7.00 -1.13
C ALA A 211 -4.02 8.39 -1.66
N GLY A 212 -5.19 8.93 -1.28
CA GLY A 212 -5.58 10.29 -1.64
C GLY A 212 -4.85 11.34 -0.81
N LEU A 213 -4.48 12.46 -1.44
CA LEU A 213 -3.98 13.66 -0.77
C LEU A 213 -4.47 14.92 -1.50
N THR A 214 -4.54 16.04 -0.79
CA THR A 214 -4.90 17.34 -1.35
C THR A 214 -3.76 18.31 -1.12
N LEU A 215 -3.28 18.95 -2.19
CA LEU A 215 -2.31 20.04 -2.12
C LEU A 215 -3.02 21.38 -1.98
N HIS A 216 -2.50 22.20 -1.08
CA HIS A 216 -2.96 23.54 -0.78
C HIS A 216 -1.82 24.52 -1.06
N ALA A 217 -2.17 25.69 -1.61
CA ALA A 217 -1.23 26.76 -1.88
C ALA A 217 -1.54 27.96 -0.97
N ASP A 218 -0.52 28.40 -0.23
CA ASP A 218 -0.57 29.61 0.61
C ASP A 218 0.36 30.67 0.00
N PRO A 219 -0.15 31.61 -0.81
CA PRO A 219 0.64 32.73 -1.29
C PRO A 219 1.23 33.53 -0.13
N SER A 220 2.51 33.89 -0.25
CA SER A 220 3.11 34.86 0.66
C SER A 220 2.54 36.26 0.39
N SER A 221 2.69 37.17 1.35
CA SER A 221 2.32 38.58 1.17
C SER A 221 2.99 39.17 -0.07
N GLY A 222 2.21 39.85 -0.92
CA GLY A 222 2.68 40.43 -2.17
C GLY A 222 2.75 39.43 -3.34
N SER A 223 2.24 38.21 -3.19
CA SER A 223 2.15 37.21 -4.27
C SER A 223 0.72 36.68 -4.42
N LEU A 224 0.43 36.16 -5.62
CA LEU A 224 -0.79 35.41 -5.93
C LEU A 224 -0.44 34.00 -6.36
N PHE A 225 -1.32 33.06 -6.05
CA PHE A 225 -1.26 31.73 -6.65
C PHE A 225 -1.93 31.78 -8.03
N ASP A 226 -1.13 31.64 -9.09
CA ASP A 226 -1.58 31.68 -10.49
C ASP A 226 -2.10 30.32 -10.97
N GLY A 227 -1.73 29.24 -10.27
CA GLY A 227 -2.38 27.94 -10.41
C GLY A 227 -1.43 26.75 -10.38
N TRP A 228 -2.05 25.58 -10.52
CA TRP A 228 -1.37 24.30 -10.67
C TRP A 228 -1.23 23.91 -12.15
N PHE A 229 -0.18 23.15 -12.44
CA PHE A 229 0.11 22.60 -13.76
C PHE A 229 0.71 21.19 -13.60
N ASN A 230 0.46 20.32 -14.58
CA ASN A 230 0.94 18.94 -14.62
C ASN A 230 0.43 18.06 -13.47
N GLY A 231 0.80 16.77 -13.49
CA GLY A 231 0.52 15.83 -12.40
C GLY A 231 -0.96 15.58 -12.10
N GLY A 232 -1.88 15.98 -12.98
CA GLY A 232 -3.32 15.92 -12.77
C GLY A 232 -3.91 17.13 -12.06
N CYS A 233 -3.10 18.14 -11.70
CA CYS A 233 -3.55 19.39 -11.11
C CYS A 233 -3.75 20.49 -12.17
N SER A 234 -4.79 21.30 -11.99
CA SER A 234 -5.03 22.50 -12.80
C SER A 234 -5.89 23.53 -12.05
N GLY A 235 -5.83 24.79 -12.48
CA GLY A 235 -6.59 25.88 -11.87
C GLY A 235 -5.96 26.41 -10.58
N THR A 236 -6.69 27.28 -9.88
CA THR A 236 -6.21 28.02 -8.69
C THR A 236 -6.76 27.51 -7.36
N GLY A 237 -7.72 26.58 -7.38
CA GLY A 237 -8.22 25.93 -6.17
C GLY A 237 -7.30 24.82 -5.68
N ASP A 238 -7.64 24.18 -4.56
CA ASP A 238 -6.89 23.04 -4.03
C ASP A 238 -6.79 21.89 -5.05
N CYS A 239 -5.66 21.20 -5.07
CA CYS A 239 -5.47 20.06 -5.97
C CYS A 239 -5.59 18.72 -5.25
N ALA A 240 -6.65 17.95 -5.52
CA ALA A 240 -6.78 16.57 -5.07
C ALA A 240 -6.03 15.60 -5.99
N LEU A 241 -5.21 14.73 -5.39
CA LEU A 241 -4.36 13.75 -6.05
C LEU A 241 -4.57 12.35 -5.49
N THR A 242 -4.34 11.35 -6.33
CA THR A 242 -4.25 9.93 -5.95
C THR A 242 -3.11 9.30 -6.74
N PRO A 243 -1.86 9.45 -6.28
CA PRO A 243 -0.69 8.99 -7.02
C PRO A 243 -0.70 7.47 -7.18
N GLY A 244 -0.95 7.00 -8.40
CA GLY A 244 -0.76 5.60 -8.81
C GLY A 244 0.69 5.25 -9.17
N GLY A 245 1.55 6.27 -9.22
CA GLY A 245 2.97 6.19 -9.53
C GLY A 245 3.64 7.54 -9.22
N ASN A 246 4.94 7.67 -9.54
CA ASN A 246 5.65 8.92 -9.32
C ASN A 246 4.98 10.07 -10.08
N THR A 247 4.63 11.14 -9.38
CA THR A 247 3.83 12.25 -9.89
C THR A 247 4.58 13.55 -9.66
N GLU A 248 4.68 14.39 -10.69
CA GLU A 248 5.27 15.71 -10.59
C GLU A 248 4.20 16.78 -10.86
N VAL A 249 4.06 17.72 -9.93
CA VAL A 249 3.13 18.84 -9.99
C VAL A 249 3.93 20.14 -9.98
N THR A 250 3.55 21.08 -10.84
CA THR A 250 4.12 22.41 -10.86
C THR A 250 3.12 23.39 -10.26
N SER A 251 3.52 24.11 -9.22
CA SER A 251 2.80 25.26 -8.66
C SER A 251 3.38 26.55 -9.23
N ARG A 252 2.53 27.54 -9.50
CA ARG A 252 2.98 28.87 -9.94
C ARG A 252 2.53 29.96 -8.99
N PHE A 253 3.49 30.72 -8.49
CA PHE A 253 3.25 31.96 -7.76
C PHE A 253 3.74 33.14 -8.59
N ILE A 254 2.96 34.20 -8.64
CA ILE A 254 3.33 35.44 -9.35
C ILE A 254 3.33 36.61 -8.38
N LEU A 255 4.19 37.60 -8.60
CA LEU A 255 4.18 38.83 -7.82
C LEU A 255 2.93 39.66 -8.11
N ILE A 256 2.34 40.22 -7.04
CA ILE A 256 1.38 41.32 -7.17
C ILE A 256 2.21 42.56 -7.44
N GLN A 257 2.18 43.09 -8.67
CA GLN A 257 2.97 44.27 -9.04
C GLN A 257 2.32 45.57 -8.54
N PRO A 258 2.86 46.20 -7.48
CA PRO A 258 2.15 47.20 -6.70
C PRO A 258 2.17 48.61 -7.31
N ALA A 259 2.91 48.83 -8.40
CA ALA A 259 2.82 50.05 -9.20
C ALA A 259 2.55 49.74 -10.68
N ARG A 260 1.88 50.66 -11.39
CA ARG A 260 1.72 50.61 -12.85
C ARG A 260 1.80 51.98 -13.48
N ILE A 261 2.26 52.04 -14.72
CA ILE A 261 1.99 53.17 -15.62
C ILE A 261 0.63 52.90 -16.27
N SER A 262 -0.33 53.82 -16.06
CA SER A 262 -1.68 53.75 -16.61
C SER A 262 -1.70 54.17 -18.09
N ALA A 263 -1.02 53.38 -18.93
CA ALA A 263 -1.05 53.46 -20.39
C ALA A 263 -2.04 52.44 -20.97
N THR A 264 -2.21 52.45 -22.29
CA THR A 264 -3.00 51.45 -23.02
C THR A 264 -2.08 50.69 -24.00
N PRO A 265 -1.63 49.47 -23.68
CA PRO A 265 -1.87 48.69 -22.46
C PRO A 265 -1.07 49.20 -21.23
N PRO A 266 -1.50 48.90 -20.00
CA PRO A 266 -0.77 49.29 -18.80
C PRO A 266 0.52 48.47 -18.64
N THR A 267 1.55 49.12 -18.09
CA THR A 267 2.84 48.48 -17.76
C THR A 267 2.97 48.43 -16.25
N TYR A 268 3.30 47.27 -15.70
CA TYR A 268 3.34 47.02 -14.26
C TYR A 268 4.77 46.89 -13.75
N PHE A 269 4.97 47.20 -12.47
CA PHE A 269 6.27 47.35 -11.85
C PHE A 269 6.25 46.90 -10.38
N ASP A 270 7.39 46.35 -9.92
CA ASP A 270 7.55 45.86 -8.55
C ASP A 270 7.74 46.99 -7.51
N SER A 271 7.99 48.23 -7.95
CA SER A 271 8.17 49.39 -7.07
C SER A 271 7.64 50.67 -7.72
N LEU A 272 7.32 51.66 -6.89
CA LEU A 272 6.87 52.94 -7.40
C LEU A 272 8.03 53.72 -8.06
N ASN A 273 9.25 53.57 -7.56
CA ASN A 273 10.44 54.19 -8.16
C ASN A 273 10.76 53.59 -9.54
N SER A 274 10.64 52.27 -9.72
CA SER A 274 10.88 51.65 -11.04
C SER A 274 9.85 52.08 -12.09
N ALA A 275 8.58 52.25 -11.69
CA ALA A 275 7.56 52.84 -12.55
C ALA A 275 7.93 54.29 -12.94
N CYS A 276 8.36 55.11 -11.99
CA CYS A 276 8.80 56.48 -12.25
C CYS A 276 10.04 56.55 -13.16
N ASN A 277 11.01 55.65 -12.98
CA ASN A 277 12.24 55.60 -13.78
C ASN A 277 12.01 55.15 -15.22
N ALA A 278 10.93 54.39 -15.49
CA ALA A 278 10.55 53.98 -16.83
C ALA A 278 9.92 55.11 -17.68
N ILE A 279 9.62 56.26 -17.08
CA ILE A 279 9.06 57.41 -17.79
C ILE A 279 10.15 58.05 -18.66
N THR A 280 9.89 58.21 -19.95
CA THR A 280 10.86 58.81 -20.90
C THR A 280 10.44 60.18 -21.40
N SER A 281 9.14 60.43 -21.57
CA SER A 281 8.60 61.74 -21.97
C SER A 281 7.08 61.82 -21.79
N GLY A 282 6.53 63.03 -21.71
CA GLY A 282 5.08 63.30 -21.77
C GLY A 282 4.38 63.40 -20.41
N ASN A 283 3.06 63.54 -20.44
CA ASN A 283 2.21 63.53 -19.24
C ASN A 283 1.84 62.09 -18.90
N VAL A 284 2.46 61.51 -17.88
CA VAL A 284 2.29 60.10 -17.52
C VAL A 284 1.57 59.96 -16.19
N THR A 285 0.59 59.05 -16.12
CA THR A 285 -0.07 58.67 -14.87
C THR A 285 0.54 57.37 -14.34
N VAL A 286 1.09 57.43 -13.14
CA VAL A 286 1.54 56.26 -12.37
C VAL A 286 0.49 55.99 -11.30
N GLU A 287 0.04 54.76 -11.19
CA GLU A 287 -0.92 54.32 -10.19
C GLU A 287 -0.24 53.32 -9.23
N ALA A 288 -0.54 53.43 -7.94
CA ALA A 288 0.06 52.61 -6.90
C ALA A 288 -1.01 52.01 -5.98
N MET A 289 -0.82 50.75 -5.59
CA MET A 289 -1.71 50.08 -4.65
C MET A 289 -1.70 50.74 -3.26
N ALA A 290 -2.78 50.56 -2.50
CA ALA A 290 -2.92 50.98 -1.11
C ALA A 290 -2.01 50.17 -0.17
N THR A 291 -0.70 50.37 -0.29
CA THR A 291 0.35 49.70 0.49
C THR A 291 1.42 50.70 0.93
N THR A 292 2.40 50.23 1.71
CA THR A 292 3.59 51.00 2.07
C THR A 292 4.78 50.57 1.21
N PHE A 293 5.34 51.52 0.48
CA PHE A 293 6.62 51.39 -0.20
C PHE A 293 7.73 51.90 0.71
N THR A 294 8.76 51.09 0.94
CA THR A 294 9.98 51.52 1.67
C THR A 294 11.07 51.80 0.64
N GLU A 295 11.01 52.98 0.03
CA GLU A 295 11.89 53.35 -1.07
C GLU A 295 12.05 54.87 -1.18
N ASN A 296 13.09 55.31 -1.87
CA ASN A 296 13.23 56.69 -2.30
C ASN A 296 12.63 56.84 -3.70
N LEU A 297 11.83 57.88 -3.90
CA LEU A 297 11.28 58.25 -5.19
C LEU A 297 12.10 59.39 -5.79
N SER A 298 12.65 59.18 -6.99
CA SER A 298 13.41 60.20 -7.70
C SER A 298 12.79 60.47 -9.07
N LEU A 299 12.35 61.70 -9.30
CA LEU A 299 11.87 62.18 -10.59
C LEU A 299 12.92 63.07 -11.26
N ASN A 300 13.55 62.56 -12.32
CA ASN A 300 14.58 63.21 -13.13
C ASN A 300 14.27 63.21 -14.64
N GLN A 301 13.03 62.95 -15.02
CA GLN A 301 12.65 62.67 -16.41
C GLN A 301 12.19 63.93 -17.16
N GLY A 302 12.20 65.11 -16.51
CA GLY A 302 11.77 66.38 -17.11
C GLY A 302 10.30 66.43 -17.51
N SER A 303 9.51 65.44 -17.07
CA SER A 303 8.13 65.20 -17.45
C SER A 303 7.17 65.59 -16.32
N ASN A 304 5.89 65.84 -16.64
CA ASN A 304 4.86 66.06 -15.63
C ASN A 304 4.22 64.71 -15.28
N VAL A 305 4.44 64.25 -14.05
CA VAL A 305 3.98 62.93 -13.59
C VAL A 305 2.80 63.11 -12.64
N LEU A 306 1.69 62.44 -12.93
CA LEU A 306 0.58 62.28 -11.99
C LEU A 306 0.74 60.95 -11.27
N ILE A 307 1.01 60.97 -9.96
CA ILE A 307 1.10 59.76 -9.14
C ILE A 307 -0.18 59.64 -8.33
N ARG A 308 -0.92 58.55 -8.55
CA ARG A 308 -2.19 58.27 -7.85
C ARG A 308 -2.02 57.04 -6.98
N GLY A 309 -2.16 57.20 -5.67
CA GLY A 309 -2.09 56.12 -4.70
C GLY A 309 -3.45 55.54 -4.33
N GLY A 310 -3.40 54.44 -3.58
CA GLY A 310 -4.56 53.90 -2.89
C GLY A 310 -5.39 52.89 -3.66
N PHE A 311 -4.88 52.31 -4.75
CA PHE A 311 -5.62 51.34 -5.55
C PHE A 311 -5.71 49.95 -4.90
N ASP A 312 -6.74 49.17 -5.26
CA ASP A 312 -6.80 47.73 -4.99
C ASP A 312 -5.82 46.95 -5.88
N ALA A 313 -5.69 45.63 -5.64
CA ALA A 313 -4.74 44.78 -6.37
C ALA A 313 -5.04 44.70 -7.89
N GLY A 314 -6.28 44.97 -8.30
CA GLY A 314 -6.69 45.02 -9.71
C GLY A 314 -6.62 46.40 -10.35
N TYR A 315 -6.29 47.45 -9.59
CA TYR A 315 -6.37 48.86 -9.99
C TYR A 315 -7.73 49.26 -10.59
N GLY A 316 -8.80 48.61 -10.14
CA GLY A 316 -10.17 48.92 -10.55
C GLY A 316 -10.85 49.93 -9.62
N SER A 317 -10.42 49.96 -8.36
CA SER A 317 -11.00 50.81 -7.32
C SER A 317 -9.92 51.46 -6.46
N VAL A 318 -10.24 52.62 -5.89
CA VAL A 318 -9.43 53.29 -4.87
C VAL A 318 -9.97 52.91 -3.50
N VAL A 319 -9.16 52.19 -2.72
CA VAL A 319 -9.50 51.61 -1.42
C VAL A 319 -8.77 52.24 -0.23
N GLY A 320 -7.83 53.16 -0.48
CA GLY A 320 -7.05 53.77 0.60
C GLY A 320 -6.12 54.88 0.13
N SER A 321 -4.93 54.93 0.73
CA SER A 321 -3.81 55.78 0.32
C SER A 321 -2.55 54.94 0.25
N THR A 322 -1.63 55.32 -0.64
CA THR A 322 -0.30 54.71 -0.70
C THR A 322 0.65 55.46 0.22
N VAL A 323 1.45 54.75 1.00
CA VAL A 323 2.47 55.34 1.86
C VAL A 323 3.84 55.13 1.21
N VAL A 324 4.67 56.17 1.17
CA VAL A 324 6.08 56.08 0.78
C VAL A 324 6.91 56.45 2.00
N GLN A 325 7.67 55.49 2.51
CA GLN A 325 8.64 55.66 3.60
C GLN A 325 10.02 55.86 3.00
N GLY A 326 10.41 57.13 2.85
CA GLY A 326 11.65 57.51 2.19
C GLY A 326 11.60 58.92 1.63
N VAL A 327 12.63 59.28 0.87
CA VAL A 327 12.76 60.62 0.30
C VAL A 327 12.05 60.69 -1.04
N PHE A 328 11.18 61.67 -1.21
CA PHE A 328 10.63 62.04 -2.51
C PHE A 328 11.34 63.27 -3.06
N SER A 329 12.10 63.09 -4.13
CA SER A 329 12.88 64.15 -4.77
C SER A 329 12.44 64.39 -6.21
N ILE A 330 12.31 65.66 -6.58
CA ILE A 330 12.04 66.11 -7.94
C ILE A 330 13.27 66.88 -8.41
N GLN A 331 14.07 66.26 -9.28
CA GLN A 331 15.27 66.84 -9.87
C GLN A 331 14.93 67.62 -11.16
N SER A 332 13.99 67.11 -11.97
CA SER A 332 13.55 67.74 -13.21
C SER A 332 12.11 67.37 -13.55
N GLY A 333 11.31 68.36 -13.99
CA GLY A 333 9.88 68.20 -14.28
C GLY A 333 8.97 68.66 -13.13
N ALA A 334 7.76 68.11 -13.06
CA ALA A 334 6.83 68.36 -11.96
C ALA A 334 6.05 67.09 -11.61
N ALA A 335 5.60 67.00 -10.36
CA ALA A 335 4.77 65.90 -9.89
C ALA A 335 3.47 66.42 -9.29
N THR A 336 2.35 65.82 -9.69
CA THR A 336 1.08 65.94 -8.98
C THR A 336 0.84 64.62 -8.25
N VAL A 337 0.55 64.68 -6.96
CA VAL A 337 0.29 63.49 -6.14
C VAL A 337 -1.16 63.47 -5.69
N ASP A 338 -1.80 62.32 -5.78
CA ASP A 338 -3.16 62.07 -5.33
C ASP A 338 -3.15 60.84 -4.41
N ARG A 339 -3.70 60.98 -3.20
CA ARG A 339 -3.75 59.92 -2.16
C ARG A 339 -2.41 59.23 -1.86
N LEU A 340 -1.32 59.99 -1.95
CA LEU A 340 0.02 59.59 -1.54
C LEU A 340 0.36 60.22 -0.18
N VAL A 341 0.88 59.42 0.74
CA VAL A 341 1.35 59.87 2.06
C VAL A 341 2.85 59.67 2.12
N LEU A 342 3.59 60.76 2.31
CA LEU A 342 5.05 60.72 2.49
C LEU A 342 5.36 60.65 4.00
N ARG A 343 6.24 59.74 4.40
CA ARG A 343 6.68 59.56 5.79
C ARG A 343 8.20 59.46 5.89
#